data_AF-A0A1C9CB75-F1
#
_entry.id   AF-A0A1C9CB75-F1
#
_cell.length_a   1.000
_cell.length_b   1.000
_cell.length_c   1.000
_cell.angle_alpha   90.00
_cell.angle_beta   90.00
_cell.angle_gamma   90.00
#
_symmetry.space_group_name_H-M   'P 1'
#
loop_
_entity.id
_entity.type
_entity.pdbx_description
1 polymer ?
#
loop_
_entity_poly.entity_id
_entity_poly.type
_entity_poly.pdbx_seq_one_letter_code
_entity_poly.pdbx_strand_id
1 'polypeptide(L)' 'MKSNYRNQWIWGFTEGAENWNGRLAMLAFIIVFLVEFFSSKSILSNLGVG' A
#
# COMPACT_ATOMS: atom_id res chain seq x y z
N MET A 1 -1.07 13.67 32.10
CA MET A 1 0.22 13.05 31.70
C MET A 1 -0.01 12.31 30.38
N LYS A 2 0.39 12.88 29.24
CA LYS A 2 0.23 12.23 27.92
C LYS A 2 1.38 11.23 27.78
N SER A 3 1.11 9.97 28.07
CA SER A 3 2.12 8.90 28.06
C SER A 3 2.71 8.75 26.65
N ASN A 4 4.03 8.77 26.58
CA ASN A 4 4.84 8.66 25.38
C ASN A 4 4.81 7.22 24.81
N TYR A 5 3.66 6.76 24.32
CA TYR A 5 3.53 5.49 23.61
C TYR A 5 3.79 5.62 22.10
N ARG A 6 4.64 6.58 21.69
CA ARG A 6 4.95 6.83 20.26
C ARG A 6 5.82 5.73 19.63
N ASN A 7 6.29 4.77 20.45
CA ASN A 7 7.31 3.79 20.10
C ASN A 7 6.84 2.35 20.38
N GLN A 8 5.60 2.15 20.81
CA GLN A 8 5.08 0.80 20.88
C GLN A 8 4.68 0.40 19.46
N TRP A 9 5.24 -0.70 18.97
CA TRP A 9 4.73 -1.35 17.77
C TRP A 9 3.40 -2.00 18.15
N ILE A 10 2.35 -1.18 18.19
CA ILE A 10 1.00 -1.63 18.51
C ILE A 10 0.40 -2.16 17.20
N TRP A 11 0.38 -3.48 17.06
CA TRP A 11 -0.32 -4.14 15.97
C TRP A 11 -1.84 -3.96 16.18
N GLY A 12 -2.52 -3.33 15.22
CA GLY A 12 -3.97 -3.09 15.27
C GLY A 12 -4.41 -2.00 14.30
N PHE A 13 -5.73 -1.76 14.21
CA PHE A 13 -6.31 -0.61 13.50
C PHE A 13 -6.07 0.68 14.31
N THR A 14 -4.82 1.14 14.31
CA THR A 14 -4.41 2.42 14.90
C THR A 14 -4.24 3.46 13.80
N GLU A 15 -4.47 4.74 14.11
CA GLU A 15 -4.40 5.84 13.14
C GLU A 15 -3.04 5.88 12.40
N GLY A 16 -1.96 5.47 13.07
CA GLY A 16 -0.63 5.35 12.46
C GLY A 16 -0.55 4.28 11.36
N ALA A 17 -1.19 3.12 11.57
CA ALA A 17 -1.23 2.03 10.60
C ALA A 17 -2.14 2.37 9.42
N GLU A 18 -3.27 3.04 9.66
CA GLU A 18 -4.18 3.50 8.61
C GLU A 18 -3.52 4.53 7.69
N ASN A 19 -2.82 5.53 8.23
CA ASN A 19 -2.09 6.50 7.42
C ASN A 19 -0.93 5.86 6.62
N TRP A 20 -0.27 4.85 7.19
CA TRP A 20 0.78 4.11 6.47
C TRP A 20 0.19 3.25 5.35
N ASN A 21 -0.89 2.51 5.62
CA ASN A 21 -1.60 1.72 4.61
C ASN A 21 -2.16 2.58 3.47
N GLY A 22 -2.72 3.76 3.78
CA GLY A 22 -3.20 4.70 2.77
C GLY A 22 -2.10 5.19 1.83
N ARG A 23 -0.92 5.54 2.37
CA ARG A 23 0.24 5.94 1.55
C ARG A 23 0.77 4.81 0.70
N LEU A 24 0.88 3.61 1.27
CA LEU A 24 1.27 2.41 0.53
C LEU A 24 0.29 2.11 -0.61
N ALA A 25 -1.02 2.27 -0.39
CA ALA A 25 -2.03 2.06 -1.42
C ALA A 25 -1.90 3.05 -2.58
N MET A 26 -1.67 4.34 -2.29
CA MET A 26 -1.43 5.35 -3.33
C MET A 26 -0.16 5.05 -4.15
N LEU A 27 0.91 4.61 -3.49
CA LEU A 27 2.15 4.20 -4.17
C LEU A 27 1.93 2.93 -5.02
N ALA A 28 1.26 1.92 -4.47
CA ALA A 28 0.95 0.68 -5.17
C ALA A 28 0.13 0.95 -6.43
N PHE A 29 -0.84 1.86 -6.37
CA PHE A 29 -1.62 2.27 -7.53
C PHE A 29 -0.74 2.86 -8.63
N ILE A 30 0.16 3.80 -8.31
CA ILE A 30 1.09 4.40 -9.28
C ILE A 30 2.02 3.33 -9.86
N ILE A 31 2.54 2.43 -9.02
CA ILE A 31 3.44 1.35 -9.45
C ILE A 31 2.72 0.40 -10.40
N VAL A 32 1.45 0.06 -10.16
CA VAL A 32 0.66 -0.79 -11.07
C VAL A 32 0.55 -0.16 -12.45
N PHE A 33 0.28 1.14 -12.55
CA PHE A 33 0.26 1.83 -13.85
C PHE A 33 1.62 1.85 -14.54
N LEU A 34 2.71 2.07 -13.78
CA LEU A 34 4.06 2.04 -14.34
C LEU A 34 4.40 0.63 -14.87
N VAL A 35 4.11 -0.41 -14.09
CA VAL A 35 4.33 -1.81 -14.50
C VAL A 35 3.51 -2.15 -15.73
N GLU A 36 2.24 -1.74 -15.80
CA GLU A 36 1.38 -1.94 -16.97
C GLU A 36 1.95 -1.23 -18.22
N PHE A 37 2.44 0.01 -18.06
CA PHE A 37 3.08 0.77 -19.13
C PHE A 37 4.35 0.09 -19.66
N PHE A 38 5.22 -0.40 -18.77
CA PHE A 38 6.45 -1.09 -19.18
C PHE A 38 6.19 -2.49 -19.74
N SER A 39 5.19 -3.21 -19.23
CA SER A 39 4.92 -4.60 -19.63
C SER A 39 4.12 -4.69 -20.95
N SER A 40 3.48 -3.59 -21.39
CA SER A 40 2.55 -3.57 -22.54
C SER A 40 1.44 -4.63 -22.46
N LYS A 41 1.24 -5.22 -21.27
CA LYS A 41 0.25 -6.22 -20.93
C LYS A 41 -0.42 -5.76 -19.65
N SER A 42 -1.74 -5.72 -19.64
CA SER A 42 -2.47 -5.36 -18.42
C SER A 42 -2.18 -6.34 -17.30
N ILE A 43 -2.17 -5.85 -16.06
CA ILE A 43 -2.05 -6.69 -14.86
C ILE A 43 -3.04 -7.87 -14.84
N LEU A 44 -4.21 -7.73 -15.46
CA LEU A 44 -5.20 -8.79 -15.67
C LEU A 44 -4.66 -9.98 -16.50
N SER A 45 -3.83 -9.71 -17.51
CA SER A 45 -3.16 -10.74 -18.29
C SER A 45 -2.06 -11.43 -17.48
N ASN A 46 -1.37 -10.69 -16.61
CA ASN A 46 -0.37 -11.26 -15.71
C ASN A 46 -0.98 -12.12 -14.58
N LEU A 47 -2.24 -11.86 -14.21
CA LEU A 47 -3.02 -12.67 -13.27
C LEU A 47 -3.70 -13.90 -13.91
N GLY A 48 -3.52 -14.12 -15.22
CA GLY A 48 -4.02 -15.30 -15.93
C GLY A 48 -5.49 -15.23 -16.34
N VAL A 49 -6.10 -14.03 -16.33
CA VAL A 49 -7.47 -13.81 -16.82
C VAL A 49 -7.43 -13.29 -18.27
N GLY A 50 -6.78 -14.06 -19.15
CA GLY A 50 -6.63 -13.76 -20.58
C GLY A 50 -6.39 -15.02 -21.39
#